data_AF-A0A0C4E585-F1
#
_entry.id   AF-A0A0C4E585-F1
#
_cell.length_a   1.000
_cell.length_b   1.000
_cell.length_c   1.000
_cell.angle_alpha   90.00
_cell.angle_beta   90.00
_cell.angle_gamma   90.00
#
_symmetry.space_group_name_H-M   'P 1'
#
loop_
_entity.id
_entity.type
_entity.pdbx_description
1 polymer ?
#
loop_
_entity_poly.entity_id
_entity_poly.type
_entity_poly.pdbx_seq_one_letter_code
_entity_poly.pdbx_strand_id
1 'polypeptide(L)'
;MAEDPNPSGVGAEEQPTVDRTPISPSRAERKNSLEQHLMHRPERSELVDRNILPASTAAPALQAQQKELERHFRADTLNEKIAHRPSPDELIKKGVLDEDPRTAEEKYMEAIEDEYAKREGGA
;
A
#
# COMPACT_ATOMS: atom_id res chain seq x y z
N MET A 1 48.60 42.39 65.35
CA MET A 1 47.79 41.29 65.92
C MET A 1 46.33 41.73 65.86
N ALA A 2 45.43 41.18 65.05
CA ALA A 2 45.49 40.21 63.97
C ALA A 2 44.31 40.59 63.05
N GLU A 3 44.55 40.64 61.74
CA GLU A 3 43.47 40.73 60.76
C GLU A 3 42.78 39.36 60.73
N ASP A 4 41.47 39.32 60.99
CA ASP A 4 40.69 38.11 60.75
C ASP A 4 40.52 37.92 59.22
N PRO A 5 40.97 36.80 58.63
CA PRO A 5 40.83 36.57 57.21
C PRO A 5 39.40 36.12 56.88
N ASN A 6 38.80 36.79 55.90
CA ASN A 6 37.64 36.31 55.16
C ASN A 6 38.04 35.07 54.32
N PRO A 7 37.42 33.89 54.51
CA PRO A 7 37.47 32.85 53.49
C PRO A 7 36.29 33.05 52.54
N SER A 8 36.55 33.83 51.49
CA SER A 8 35.82 33.75 50.23
C SER A 8 35.76 32.28 49.78
N GLY A 9 34.55 31.73 49.66
CA GLY A 9 34.40 30.35 49.23
C GLY A 9 32.97 29.83 49.24
N VAL A 10 31.97 30.68 48.95
CA VAL A 10 30.67 30.13 48.50
C VAL A 10 30.87 29.64 47.08
N GLY A 11 31.16 28.34 46.95
CA GLY A 11 31.10 27.64 45.69
C GLY A 11 29.73 27.92 45.06
N ALA A 12 29.73 28.67 43.97
CA ALA A 12 28.60 28.75 43.08
C ALA A 12 28.42 27.36 42.46
N GLU A 13 27.72 26.48 43.17
CA GLU A 13 27.09 25.34 42.52
C GLU A 13 26.02 25.94 41.59
N GLU A 14 26.40 26.16 40.34
CA GLU A 14 25.47 26.28 39.22
C GLU A 14 24.75 24.93 39.10
N GLN A 15 23.76 24.75 39.96
CA GLN A 15 22.76 23.70 39.80
C GLN A 15 22.14 23.92 38.41
N PRO A 16 22.13 22.90 37.51
CA PRO A 16 21.51 23.05 36.21
C PRO A 16 20.06 23.45 36.44
N THR A 17 19.69 24.65 36.00
CA THR A 17 18.33 25.18 36.18
C THR A 17 17.39 24.29 35.38
N VAL A 18 16.73 23.35 36.06
CA VAL A 18 15.80 22.42 35.43
C VAL A 18 14.66 23.23 34.83
N ASP A 19 14.56 23.23 33.51
CA ASP A 19 13.44 23.85 32.80
C ASP A 19 12.15 23.10 33.16
N ARG A 20 11.19 23.84 33.73
CA ARG A 20 9.87 23.34 34.15
C ARG A 20 8.78 23.69 33.15
N THR A 21 9.13 24.18 31.97
CA THR A 21 8.15 24.38 30.91
C THR A 21 7.47 23.04 30.59
N PRO A 22 6.13 23.01 30.49
CA PRO A 22 5.42 21.79 30.19
C PRO A 22 5.74 21.34 28.76
N ILE A 23 6.08 20.06 28.58
CA ILE A 23 6.36 19.43 27.27
C ILE A 23 5.11 19.45 26.35
N SER A 24 3.92 19.73 26.91
CA SER A 24 2.70 19.85 26.13
C SER A 24 2.71 21.11 25.26
N PRO A 25 2.31 21.02 23.98
CA PRO A 25 2.22 22.18 23.11
C PRO A 25 1.26 23.22 23.71
N SER A 26 1.69 24.47 23.70
CA SER A 26 0.89 25.60 24.12
C SER A 26 -0.41 25.66 23.31
N ARG A 27 -1.40 26.35 23.88
CA ARG A 27 -2.68 26.57 23.20
C ARG A 27 -2.52 27.32 21.88
N ALA A 28 -1.48 28.14 21.74
CA ALA A 28 -1.18 28.85 20.49
C ALA A 28 -0.60 27.90 19.43
N GLU A 29 0.36 27.04 19.80
CA GLU A 29 0.95 26.06 18.88
C GLU A 29 -0.09 25.05 18.40
N ARG A 30 -0.99 24.58 19.28
CA ARG A 30 -2.10 23.70 18.88
C ARG A 30 -3.04 24.35 17.85
N LYS A 31 -3.31 25.65 18.00
CA LYS A 31 -4.15 26.40 17.05
C LYS A 31 -3.48 26.53 15.70
N ASN A 32 -2.21 26.94 15.67
CA ASN A 32 -1.44 27.06 14.43
C ASN A 32 -1.34 25.71 13.72
N SER A 33 -0.98 24.64 14.45
CA SER A 33 -0.92 23.29 13.89
C SER A 33 -2.27 22.86 13.28
N LEU A 34 -3.38 23.06 14.00
CA LEU A 34 -4.71 22.72 13.48
C LEU A 34 -5.04 23.50 12.20
N GLU A 35 -4.77 24.80 12.17
CA GLU A 35 -4.98 25.65 11.00
C GLU A 35 -4.23 25.13 9.77
N GLN A 36 -2.94 24.80 9.94
CA GLN A 36 -2.12 24.20 8.89
C GLN A 36 -2.69 22.87 8.37
N HIS A 37 -3.17 21.99 9.25
CA HIS A 37 -3.77 20.71 8.85
C HIS A 37 -5.12 20.88 8.15
N LEU A 38 -5.91 21.90 8.51
CA LEU A 38 -7.17 22.21 7.85
C LEU A 38 -6.96 22.79 6.45
N MET A 39 -5.91 23.59 6.25
CA MET A 39 -5.53 24.13 4.93
C MET A 39 -5.13 23.03 3.95
N HIS A 40 -4.42 22.00 4.42
CA HIS A 40 -3.96 20.87 3.61
C HIS A 40 -4.86 19.64 3.73
N ARG A 41 -6.12 19.82 4.14
CA ARG A 41 -7.05 18.72 4.36
C ARG A 41 -7.40 18.05 3.01
N PRO A 42 -7.15 16.74 2.85
CA PRO A 42 -7.55 16.01 1.64
C PRO A 42 -9.05 15.99 1.43
N GLU A 43 -9.46 15.93 0.16
CA GLU A 43 -10.85 15.80 -0.23
C GLU A 43 -11.39 14.38 0.04
N ARG A 44 -12.71 14.25 0.21
CA ARG A 44 -13.33 12.95 0.48
C ARG A 44 -13.04 11.93 -0.64
N SER A 45 -13.07 12.37 -1.90
CA SER A 45 -12.77 11.52 -3.06
C SER A 45 -11.38 10.92 -2.96
N GLU A 46 -10.36 11.73 -2.65
CA GLU A 46 -8.98 11.26 -2.54
C GLU A 46 -8.79 10.21 -1.44
N LEU A 47 -9.57 10.31 -0.35
CA LEU A 47 -9.55 9.31 0.72
C LEU A 47 -10.25 8.01 0.30
N VAL A 48 -11.29 8.10 -0.52
CA VAL A 48 -11.97 6.93 -1.09
C VAL A 48 -11.07 6.23 -2.11
N ASP A 49 -10.43 6.98 -2.99
CA ASP A 49 -9.53 6.46 -4.03
C ASP A 49 -8.32 5.76 -3.41
N ARG A 50 -7.80 6.32 -2.31
CA ARG A 50 -6.72 5.70 -1.50
C ARG A 50 -7.21 4.55 -0.61
N ASN A 51 -8.47 4.14 -0.70
CA ASN A 51 -9.08 3.07 0.11
C ASN A 51 -9.00 3.30 1.63
N ILE A 52 -8.96 4.57 2.06
CA ILE A 52 -8.98 4.96 3.48
C ILE A 52 -10.44 5.06 3.96
N LEU A 53 -11.29 5.76 3.20
CA LEU A 53 -12.72 5.84 3.47
C LEU A 53 -13.50 4.88 2.57
N PRO A 54 -14.59 4.26 3.06
CA PRO A 54 -15.47 3.47 2.22
C PRO A 54 -16.20 4.35 1.20
N ALA A 55 -16.31 3.87 -0.04
CA ALA A 55 -17.07 4.48 -1.14
C ALA A 55 -18.60 4.32 -0.95
N SER A 56 -19.11 4.52 0.26
CA SER A 56 -20.52 4.31 0.58
C SER A 56 -21.20 5.60 1.04
N THR A 57 -22.49 5.73 0.71
CA THR A 57 -23.41 6.76 1.22
C THR A 57 -24.18 6.28 2.45
N ALA A 58 -24.01 5.02 2.87
CA ALA A 58 -24.66 4.47 4.04
C ALA A 58 -24.20 5.15 5.33
N ALA A 59 -25.09 5.16 6.33
CA ALA A 59 -24.80 5.69 7.65
C ALA A 59 -23.56 4.99 8.26
N PRO A 60 -22.72 5.69 9.04
CA PRO A 60 -21.48 5.12 9.58
C PRO A 60 -21.66 3.79 10.33
N ALA A 61 -22.77 3.64 11.05
CA ALA A 61 -23.10 2.42 11.79
C ALA A 61 -23.35 1.20 10.89
N LEU A 62 -23.77 1.39 9.63
CA LEU A 62 -24.14 0.32 8.70
C LEU A 62 -23.02 -0.04 7.71
N GLN A 63 -21.99 0.80 7.58
CA GLN A 63 -20.91 0.61 6.60
C GLN A 63 -20.18 -0.72 6.77
N ALA A 64 -20.00 -1.17 8.01
CA ALA A 64 -19.37 -2.46 8.32
C ALA A 64 -20.19 -3.63 7.77
N GLN A 65 -21.50 -3.66 8.08
CA GLN A 65 -22.41 -4.71 7.63
C GLN A 65 -22.57 -4.71 6.10
N GLN A 66 -22.66 -3.52 5.49
CA GLN A 66 -22.69 -3.39 4.04
C GLN A 66 -21.44 -4.01 3.39
N LYS A 67 -20.24 -3.68 3.89
CA LYS A 67 -18.98 -4.20 3.35
C LYS A 67 -18.90 -5.73 3.46
N GLU A 68 -19.37 -6.27 4.58
CA GLU A 68 -19.45 -7.71 4.79
C GLU A 68 -20.40 -8.38 3.79
N LEU A 69 -21.60 -7.84 3.62
CA LEU A 69 -22.58 -8.32 2.64
C LEU A 69 -22.01 -8.30 1.21
N GLU A 70 -21.40 -7.19 0.80
CA GLU A 70 -20.77 -7.09 -0.52
C GLU A 70 -19.62 -8.08 -0.70
N ARG A 71 -18.88 -8.39 0.38
CA ARG A 71 -17.82 -9.42 0.34
C ARG A 71 -18.42 -10.80 0.11
N HIS A 72 -19.50 -11.16 0.79
CA HIS A 72 -20.20 -12.42 0.58
C HIS A 72 -20.72 -12.53 -0.85
N PHE A 73 -21.42 -11.51 -1.35
CA PHE A 73 -21.89 -11.51 -2.75
C PHE A 73 -20.75 -11.68 -3.76
N ARG A 74 -19.63 -10.98 -3.57
CA ARG A 74 -18.45 -11.13 -4.44
C ARG A 74 -17.87 -12.53 -4.37
N ALA A 75 -17.80 -13.13 -3.18
CA ALA A 75 -17.31 -14.50 -3.00
C ALA A 75 -18.22 -15.51 -3.70
N ASP A 76 -19.53 -15.41 -3.52
CA ASP A 76 -20.50 -16.32 -4.13
C ASP A 76 -20.49 -16.21 -5.65
N THR A 77 -20.49 -14.97 -6.18
CA THR A 77 -20.38 -14.70 -7.62
C THR A 77 -19.07 -15.26 -8.20
N LEU A 78 -17.96 -15.13 -7.47
CA LEU A 78 -16.68 -15.66 -7.90
C LEU A 78 -16.69 -17.20 -7.89
N ASN A 79 -17.24 -17.82 -6.85
CA ASN A 79 -17.36 -19.27 -6.73
C ASN A 79 -18.17 -19.86 -7.88
N GLU A 80 -19.29 -19.24 -8.25
CA GLU A 80 -20.11 -19.65 -9.39
C GLU A 80 -19.31 -19.59 -10.72
N LYS A 81 -18.56 -18.51 -10.94
CA LYS A 81 -17.73 -18.36 -12.15
C LYS A 81 -16.57 -19.34 -12.20
N ILE A 82 -15.97 -19.65 -11.06
CA ILE A 82 -14.89 -20.64 -10.97
C ILE A 82 -15.43 -22.05 -11.21
N ALA A 83 -16.63 -22.38 -10.70
CA ALA A 83 -17.26 -23.68 -10.92
C ALA A 83 -17.51 -23.96 -12.41
N HIS A 84 -17.82 -22.92 -13.20
CA HIS A 84 -18.03 -23.00 -14.64
C HIS A 84 -16.80 -22.58 -15.46
N ARG A 85 -15.60 -22.67 -14.89
CA ARG A 85 -14.36 -22.29 -15.58
C ARG A 85 -14.13 -23.22 -16.79
N PRO A 86 -14.05 -22.69 -18.02
CA PRO A 86 -13.83 -23.50 -19.22
C PRO A 86 -12.44 -24.15 -19.19
N SER A 87 -12.33 -25.34 -19.79
CA SER A 87 -11.04 -26.01 -19.91
C SER A 87 -10.14 -25.30 -20.93
N PRO A 88 -8.80 -25.48 -20.85
CA PRO A 88 -7.90 -24.93 -21.87
C PRO A 88 -8.26 -25.38 -23.30
N ASP A 89 -8.66 -26.64 -23.48
CA ASP A 89 -9.06 -27.18 -24.79
C ASP A 89 -10.31 -26.47 -25.35
N GLU A 90 -11.27 -26.14 -24.49
CA GLU A 90 -12.44 -25.36 -24.89
C GLU A 90 -12.07 -23.93 -25.29
N LEU A 91 -11.08 -23.33 -24.64
CA LEU A 91 -10.57 -21.99 -24.98
C LEU A 91 -9.81 -22.01 -26.31
N ILE A 92 -9.04 -23.06 -26.58
CA ILE A 92 -8.39 -23.32 -27.87
C ILE A 92 -9.41 -23.42 -28.99
N LYS A 93 -10.43 -24.27 -28.80
CA LYS A 93 -11.50 -24.46 -29.80
C LYS A 93 -12.27 -23.17 -30.10
N LYS A 94 -12.42 -22.30 -29.10
CA LYS A 94 -13.06 -20.98 -29.24
C LYS A 94 -12.13 -19.91 -29.82
N GLY A 95 -10.86 -20.21 -30.07
CA GLY A 95 -9.87 -19.27 -30.59
C GLY A 95 -9.45 -18.19 -29.59
N VAL A 96 -9.63 -18.45 -28.29
CA VAL A 96 -9.26 -17.52 -27.20
C VAL A 96 -7.84 -17.79 -26.70
N LEU A 97 -7.42 -19.06 -26.71
CA LEU A 97 -6.09 -19.52 -26.29
C LEU A 97 -5.40 -20.20 -27.48
N ASP A 98 -4.13 -19.89 -27.74
CA ASP A 98 -3.35 -20.58 -28.76
C ASP A 98 -2.83 -21.94 -28.23
N GLU A 99 -2.83 -22.98 -29.07
CA GLU A 99 -2.33 -24.32 -28.70
C GLU A 99 -0.83 -24.32 -28.36
N ASP A 100 -0.07 -23.51 -29.08
CA ASP A 100 1.37 -23.41 -28.92
C ASP A 100 1.72 -21.94 -28.62
N PRO A 101 2.31 -21.66 -27.44
CA PRO A 101 2.61 -20.31 -26.96
C PRO A 101 3.73 -19.62 -27.76
N ARG A 102 4.39 -20.33 -28.68
CA ARG A 102 5.43 -19.77 -29.54
C ARG A 102 4.82 -18.84 -30.58
N THR A 103 5.56 -17.78 -30.89
CA THR A 103 5.20 -16.85 -31.95
C THR A 103 5.21 -17.54 -33.32
N ALA A 104 4.48 -16.98 -34.29
CA ALA A 104 4.42 -17.54 -35.63
C ALA A 104 5.82 -17.68 -36.28
N GLU A 105 6.73 -16.76 -35.96
CA GLU A 105 8.12 -16.76 -36.45
C GLU A 105 8.93 -17.94 -35.88
N GLU A 106 8.83 -18.19 -34.58
CA GLU A 106 9.54 -19.30 -33.92
C GLU A 106 9.07 -20.66 -34.44
N LYS A 107 7.76 -20.81 -34.72
CA LYS A 107 7.21 -22.01 -35.36
C LYS A 107 7.76 -22.22 -36.77
N TYR A 108 7.94 -21.13 -37.52
CA TYR A 108 8.51 -21.18 -38.86
C TYR A 108 9.99 -21.55 -38.84
N MET A 109 10.77 -20.98 -37.91
CA MET A 109 12.18 -21.32 -37.76
C MET A 109 12.41 -22.78 -37.36
N GLU A 110 11.66 -23.32 -36.39
CA GLU A 110 11.74 -24.74 -36.02
C GLU A 110 11.41 -25.65 -37.20
N ALA A 111 10.37 -25.32 -37.97
CA ALA A 111 10.00 -26.09 -39.16
C ALA A 111 11.12 -26.10 -40.21
N ILE A 112 11.89 -25.01 -40.34
CA ILE A 112 13.08 -24.95 -41.20
C ILE A 112 14.21 -25.81 -40.62
N GLU A 113 14.48 -25.70 -39.32
CA GLU A 113 15.54 -26.44 -38.63
C GLU A 113 15.32 -27.96 -38.70
N ASP A 114 14.08 -28.42 -38.49
CA ASP A 114 13.68 -29.83 -38.61
C ASP A 114 13.90 -30.36 -40.04
N GLU A 115 13.63 -29.55 -41.06
CA GLU A 115 13.84 -29.90 -42.47
C GLU A 115 15.33 -30.07 -42.77
N TYR A 116 16.18 -29.18 -42.25
CA TYR A 116 17.63 -29.27 -42.33
C TYR A 116 18.18 -30.50 -41.60
N ALA A 117 17.71 -30.77 -40.38
CA ALA A 117 18.14 -31.93 -39.60
C ALA A 117 17.79 -33.27 -40.29
N LYS A 118 16.63 -33.35 -40.94
CA LYS A 118 16.20 -34.54 -41.71
C LYS A 118 17.08 -34.81 -42.93
N ARG A 119 17.65 -33.76 -43.53
CA ARG A 119 18.48 -33.85 -44.74
C ARG A 119 19.94 -34.17 -44.45
N GLU A 120 20.48 -33.75 -43.30
CA GLU A 120 21.90 -33.97 -42.94
C GLU A 120 22.14 -35.12 -41.94
N GLY A 121 21.10 -35.69 -41.32
CA GLY A 121 21.21 -36.76 -40.31
C GLY A 121 21.27 -38.22 -40.81
N GLY A 122 21.50 -38.45 -42.11
CA GLY A 122 21.60 -39.79 -42.69
C GLY A 122 23.02 -40.33 -42.77
N ALA A 123 23.57 -40.84 -41.66
CA ALA A 123 24.73 -41.74 -41.61
C ALA A 123 24.62 -42.70 -40.41
#